data_AF-A0A7Y5JY13-F1
#
_entry.id   AF-A0A7Y5JY13-F1
#
_cell.length_a   1.000
_cell.length_b   1.000
_cell.length_c   1.000
_cell.angle_alpha   90.00
_cell.angle_beta   90.00
_cell.angle_gamma   90.00
#
_symmetry.space_group_name_H-M   'P 1'
#
loop_
_entity.id
_entity.type
_entity.pdbx_description
1 polymer ?
#
loop_
_entity_poly.entity_id
_entity_poly.type
_entity_poly.pdbx_seq_one_letter_code
_entity_poly.pdbx_strand_id
1 'polypeptide(L)'
;MSATDVLPLLRAPDAWPVPVVATVAMVCLAGLDLVGAVFAKEWAANGSVRALVLGAGAFLVLFWVYASSLRYAELALVTMGWVVMLQVGLVLVDRWRYGVELPVGKWIAIGVVLLAQAYLVLAPSASQAGPTAGGG
;
A
#
# COMPACT_ATOMS: atom_id res chain seq x y z
N MET A 1 7.57 23.96 17.59
CA MET A 1 7.42 23.71 16.14
C MET A 1 7.03 22.25 16.01
N SER A 2 5.88 21.95 15.40
CA SER A 2 5.45 20.56 15.28
C SER A 2 6.27 19.87 14.19
N ALA A 3 6.55 18.57 14.32
CA ALA A 3 7.27 17.81 13.29
C ALA A 3 6.59 17.87 11.90
N THR A 4 5.27 18.09 11.88
CA THR A 4 4.45 18.32 10.69
C THR A 4 4.71 19.66 9.98
N ASP A 5 5.37 20.63 10.64
CA ASP A 5 5.79 21.89 10.01
C ASP A 5 7.12 21.72 9.25
N VAL A 6 7.94 20.74 9.65
CA VAL A 6 9.23 20.42 9.01
C VAL A 6 9.05 19.39 7.90
N LEU A 7 8.11 18.45 8.05
CA LEU A 7 7.71 17.46 7.05
C LEU A 7 6.20 17.59 6.76
N PRO A 8 5.79 18.54 5.89
CA PRO A 8 4.38 18.76 5.60
C PRO A 8 3.74 17.50 5.01
N LEU A 9 2.60 17.10 5.55
CA LEU A 9 1.80 16.01 4.97
C LEU A 9 1.34 16.42 3.57
N LEU A 10 1.41 15.48 2.62
CA LEU A 10 1.01 15.74 1.24
C LEU A 10 -0.48 16.13 1.22
N ARG A 11 -0.77 17.29 0.61
CA ARG A 11 -2.15 17.73 0.35
C ARG A 11 -2.53 17.37 -1.07
N ALA A 12 -3.65 16.67 -1.22
CA ALA A 12 -4.30 16.51 -2.51
C ALA A 12 -4.97 17.82 -2.94
N PRO A 13 -5.13 18.08 -4.25
CA PRO A 13 -5.91 19.21 -4.73
C PRO A 13 -7.37 19.11 -4.25
N ASP A 14 -7.93 20.22 -3.75
CA ASP A 14 -9.30 20.25 -3.21
C ASP A 14 -10.38 19.88 -4.26
N ALA A 15 -10.03 19.98 -5.55
CA ALA A 15 -10.90 19.64 -6.66
C ALA A 15 -11.05 18.13 -6.92
N TRP A 16 -10.24 17.27 -6.29
CA TRP A 16 -10.24 15.84 -6.59
C TRP A 16 -11.25 15.08 -5.71
N PRO A 17 -12.09 14.20 -6.29
CA PRO A 17 -12.94 13.31 -5.51
C PRO A 17 -12.11 12.43 -4.58
N VAL A 18 -12.59 12.21 -3.35
CA VAL A 18 -11.94 11.36 -2.34
C VAL A 18 -11.53 9.98 -2.89
N PRO A 19 -12.36 9.26 -3.68
CA PRO A 19 -11.96 7.98 -4.26
C PRO A 19 -10.72 8.10 -5.16
N VAL A 20 -10.61 9.18 -5.95
CA VAL A 20 -9.46 9.41 -6.84
C VAL A 20 -8.19 9.61 -6.03
N VAL A 21 -8.25 10.42 -4.98
CA VAL A 21 -7.10 10.66 -4.08
C VAL A 21 -6.67 9.35 -3.41
N ALA A 22 -7.62 8.57 -2.90
CA ALA A 22 -7.35 7.29 -2.25
C ALA A 22 -6.72 6.28 -3.22
N THR A 23 -7.26 6.15 -4.43
CA THR A 23 -6.69 5.25 -5.45
C THR A 23 -5.28 5.66 -5.85
N VAL A 24 -5.03 6.95 -6.07
CA VAL A 24 -3.68 7.46 -6.40
C VAL A 24 -2.70 7.18 -5.26
N ALA A 25 -3.12 7.41 -4.01
CA ALA A 25 -2.31 7.08 -2.84
C ALA A 25 -1.97 5.59 -2.80
N MET A 26 -2.95 4.69 -2.95
CA MET A 26 -2.72 3.25 -2.98
C MET A 26 -1.74 2.83 -4.08
N VAL A 27 -1.87 3.38 -5.29
CA VAL A 27 -0.96 3.08 -6.40
C VAL A 27 0.46 3.55 -6.10
N CYS A 28 0.62 4.78 -5.59
CA CYS A 28 1.93 5.30 -5.19
C CYS A 28 2.57 4.42 -4.11
N LEU A 29 1.78 3.98 -3.15
CA LEU A 29 2.26 3.18 -2.04
C LEU A 29 2.64 1.77 -2.47
N ALA A 30 1.81 1.10 -3.27
CA ALA A 30 2.14 -0.20 -3.85
C ALA A 30 3.40 -0.11 -4.73
N GLY A 31 3.56 0.98 -5.48
CA GLY A 31 4.76 1.24 -6.27
C GLY A 31 6.01 1.43 -5.41
N LEU A 32 5.93 2.24 -4.37
CA LEU A 32 7.04 2.45 -3.43
C LEU A 32 7.44 1.17 -2.70
N ASP A 33 6.45 0.37 -2.29
CA ASP A 33 6.69 -0.90 -1.60
C ASP A 33 7.35 -1.90 -2.56
N LEU A 34 6.87 -1.97 -3.82
CA LEU A 34 7.48 -2.81 -4.84
C LEU A 34 8.94 -2.43 -5.11
N VAL A 35 9.23 -1.13 -5.22
CA VAL A 35 10.61 -0.61 -5.38
C VAL A 35 11.46 -0.97 -4.17
N GLY A 36 10.93 -0.77 -2.95
CA GLY A 36 11.60 -1.15 -1.71
C GLY A 36 11.92 -2.65 -1.65
N ALA A 37 10.97 -3.51 -2.03
CA ALA A 37 11.13 -4.95 -2.08
C ALA A 37 12.19 -5.40 -3.10
N VAL A 38 12.24 -4.76 -4.28
CA VAL A 38 13.27 -5.04 -5.29
C VAL A 38 14.66 -4.67 -4.78
N PHE A 39 14.82 -3.49 -4.17
CA PHE A 39 16.10 -3.10 -3.59
C PHE A 39 16.50 -3.96 -2.39
N ALA A 40 15.55 -4.38 -1.56
CA ALA A 40 15.81 -5.32 -0.47
C ALA A 40 16.33 -6.66 -1.00
N LYS A 41 15.76 -7.17 -2.09
CA LYS A 41 16.21 -8.41 -2.75
C LYS A 41 17.62 -8.25 -3.35
N GLU A 42 17.90 -7.12 -3.97
CA GLU A 42 19.23 -6.78 -4.50
C GLU A 42 20.28 -6.68 -3.39
N TRP A 43 19.95 -6.05 -2.26
CA TRP A 43 20.83 -5.99 -1.10
C TRP A 43 21.08 -7.37 -0.50
N ALA A 44 20.04 -8.19 -0.35
CA ALA A 44 20.15 -9.55 0.18
C ALA A 44 21.02 -10.46 -0.71
N ALA A 45 20.96 -10.29 -2.03
CA ALA A 45 21.75 -11.08 -2.97
C ALA A 45 23.21 -10.58 -3.11
N ASN A 46 23.40 -9.26 -3.24
CA ASN A 46 24.68 -8.68 -3.67
C ASN A 46 25.39 -7.86 -2.58
N GLY A 47 24.80 -7.69 -1.38
CA GLY A 47 25.38 -6.90 -0.28
C GLY A 47 25.51 -5.41 -0.59
N SER A 48 24.81 -4.90 -1.61
CA SER A 48 24.95 -3.53 -2.10
C SER A 48 24.44 -2.49 -1.08
N VAL A 49 25.34 -1.65 -0.56
CA VAL A 49 24.99 -0.53 0.34
C VAL A 49 24.07 0.48 -0.34
N ARG A 50 24.20 0.68 -1.65
CA ARG A 50 23.30 1.55 -2.41
C ARG A 50 21.87 1.00 -2.41
N ALA A 51 21.71 -0.30 -2.59
CA ALA A 51 20.41 -0.96 -2.54
C ALA A 51 19.80 -0.87 -1.13
N LEU A 52 20.60 -1.02 -0.07
CA LEU A 52 20.16 -0.81 1.30
C LEU A 52 19.61 0.61 1.52
N VAL A 53 20.38 1.64 1.15
CA VAL A 53 19.98 3.04 1.36
C VAL A 53 18.76 3.41 0.55
N LEU A 54 18.69 2.98 -0.72
CA LEU A 54 17.54 3.26 -1.58
C LEU A 54 16.28 2.51 -1.13
N GLY A 55 16.41 1.25 -0.70
CA GLY A 55 15.30 0.47 -0.16
C GLY A 55 14.77 1.07 1.15
N ALA A 56 15.65 1.40 2.09
CA ALA A 56 15.27 2.06 3.34
C ALA A 56 14.61 3.43 3.08
N GLY A 57 15.16 4.22 2.16
CA GLY A 57 14.58 5.49 1.73
C GLY A 57 13.19 5.32 1.14
N ALA A 58 12.96 4.29 0.31
CA ALA A 58 11.65 3.99 -0.25
C ALA A 58 10.61 3.69 0.84
N PHE A 59 10.98 2.92 1.87
CA PHE A 59 10.08 2.65 3.00
C PHE A 59 9.79 3.89 3.86
N LEU A 60 10.74 4.80 4.02
CA LEU A 60 10.49 6.08 4.69
C LEU A 60 9.51 6.96 3.91
N VAL A 61 9.67 7.05 2.59
CA VAL A 61 8.74 7.79 1.73
C VAL A 61 7.37 7.13 1.72
N LEU A 62 7.31 5.79 1.68
CA LEU A 62 6.09 5.01 1.79
C LEU A 62 5.34 5.34 3.09
N PHE A 63 6.04 5.35 4.22
CA PHE A 63 5.45 5.74 5.50
C PHE A 63 4.87 7.16 5.46
N TRP A 64 5.59 8.11 4.86
CA TRP A 64 5.13 9.49 4.73
C TRP A 64 3.88 9.64 3.85
N VAL A 65 3.84 8.93 2.72
CA VAL A 65 2.67 8.88 1.82
C VAL A 65 1.50 8.19 2.53
N TYR A 66 1.76 7.12 3.29
CA TYR A 66 0.75 6.37 4.02
C TYR A 66 0.11 7.26 5.08
N ALA A 67 0.90 7.91 5.93
CA ALA A 67 0.43 8.87 6.91
C ALA A 67 -0.38 10.02 6.27
N SER A 68 0.02 10.47 5.08
CA SER A 68 -0.71 11.50 4.32
C SER A 68 -2.06 10.98 3.79
N SER A 69 -2.12 9.73 3.32
CA SER A 69 -3.34 9.11 2.78
C SER A 69 -4.44 8.89 3.82
N LEU A 70 -4.08 8.64 5.08
CA LEU A 70 -5.01 8.45 6.20
C LEU A 70 -5.83 9.71 6.53
N ARG A 71 -5.45 10.88 6.00
CA ARG A 71 -6.24 12.10 6.09
C ARG A 71 -7.48 12.10 5.21
N TYR A 72 -7.47 11.26 4.17
CA TYR A 72 -8.49 11.27 3.10
C TYR A 72 -9.30 9.98 3.08
N ALA A 73 -8.77 8.87 3.58
CA ALA A 73 -9.38 7.56 3.48
C ALA A 73 -9.20 6.74 4.76
N GLU A 74 -10.10 5.78 4.97
CA GLU A 74 -10.02 4.86 6.11
C GLU A 74 -8.75 4.01 6.05
N LEU A 75 -8.16 3.74 7.22
CA LEU A 75 -6.96 2.92 7.36
C LEU A 75 -7.12 1.55 6.72
N ALA A 76 -8.26 0.88 6.96
CA ALA A 76 -8.54 -0.43 6.42
C ALA A 76 -8.60 -0.41 4.88
N LEU A 77 -9.31 0.56 4.31
CA LEU A 77 -9.46 0.70 2.86
C LEU A 77 -8.10 0.89 2.16
N VAL A 78 -7.28 1.83 2.65
CA VAL A 78 -5.95 2.10 2.08
C VAL A 78 -5.02 0.90 2.20
N THR A 79 -4.97 0.30 3.39
CA THR A 79 -4.08 -0.83 3.68
C THR A 79 -4.47 -2.07 2.89
N MET A 80 -5.76 -2.35 2.72
CA MET A 80 -6.19 -3.50 1.94
C MET A 80 -5.98 -3.24 0.44
N GLY A 81 -6.32 -2.05 -0.05
CA GLY A 81 -6.22 -1.69 -1.45
C GLY A 81 -4.80 -1.76 -2.00
N TRP A 82 -3.81 -1.19 -1.29
CA TRP A 82 -2.42 -1.18 -1.77
C TRP A 82 -1.79 -2.59 -1.77
N VAL A 83 -2.26 -3.50 -0.90
CA VAL A 83 -1.64 -4.80 -0.61
C VAL A 83 -2.04 -5.73 -1.72
N VAL A 84 -3.30 -5.66 -2.17
CA VAL A 84 -3.78 -6.34 -3.37
C VAL A 84 -2.90 -5.97 -4.57
N MET A 85 -2.66 -4.67 -4.80
CA MET A 85 -1.84 -4.21 -5.92
C MET A 85 -0.39 -4.70 -5.79
N LEU A 86 0.18 -4.61 -4.59
CA LEU A 86 1.53 -5.08 -4.31
C LEU A 86 1.67 -6.58 -4.51
N GLN A 87 0.71 -7.39 -4.03
CA GLN A 87 0.72 -8.85 -4.20
C GLN A 87 0.74 -9.22 -5.68
N VAL A 88 -0.11 -8.59 -6.49
CA VAL A 88 -0.11 -8.79 -7.95
C VAL A 88 1.23 -8.36 -8.55
N GLY A 89 1.74 -7.20 -8.17
CA GLY A 89 3.03 -6.69 -8.65
C GLY A 89 4.21 -7.61 -8.32
N LEU A 90 4.28 -8.12 -7.09
CA LEU A 90 5.31 -9.05 -6.64
C LEU A 90 5.24 -10.39 -7.37
N VAL A 91 4.04 -10.95 -7.56
CA VAL A 91 3.87 -12.20 -8.32
C VAL A 91 4.35 -12.02 -9.77
N LEU A 92 4.03 -10.90 -10.41
CA LEU A 92 4.51 -10.58 -11.76
C LEU A 92 6.03 -10.40 -11.80
N VAL A 93 6.61 -9.69 -10.84
CA VAL A 93 8.06 -9.52 -10.73
C VAL A 93 8.77 -10.86 -10.51
N ASP A 94 8.28 -11.71 -9.61
CA ASP A 94 8.85 -13.04 -9.40
C ASP A 94 8.75 -13.93 -10.65
N ARG A 95 7.64 -13.83 -11.39
CA ARG A 95 7.45 -14.60 -12.62
C ARG A 95 8.31 -14.12 -13.78
N TRP A 96 8.47 -12.80 -13.96
CA TRP A 96 9.14 -12.19 -15.12
C TRP A 96 10.61 -11.88 -14.88
N ARG A 97 10.96 -11.36 -13.70
CA ARG A 97 12.34 -10.96 -13.36
C ARG A 97 13.15 -12.13 -12.80
N TYR A 98 12.53 -12.98 -12.00
CA TYR A 98 13.22 -14.06 -11.28
C TYR A 98 12.92 -15.46 -11.82
N GLY A 99 12.03 -15.58 -12.83
CA GLY A 99 11.74 -16.85 -13.50
C GLY A 99 11.07 -17.89 -12.61
N VAL A 100 10.41 -17.49 -11.52
CA VAL A 100 9.79 -18.42 -10.58
C VAL A 100 8.58 -19.10 -11.24
N GLU A 101 8.64 -20.42 -11.38
CA GLU A 101 7.51 -21.23 -11.82
C GLU A 101 6.64 -21.64 -10.62
N LEU A 102 5.40 -21.14 -10.60
CA LEU A 102 4.42 -21.47 -9.58
C LEU A 102 3.56 -22.64 -10.07
N PRO A 103 3.48 -23.76 -9.30
CA PRO A 103 2.54 -24.84 -9.58
C PRO A 103 1.09 -24.32 -9.63
N VAL A 104 0.24 -24.98 -10.41
CA VAL A 104 -1.17 -24.59 -10.62
C VAL A 104 -1.91 -24.37 -9.29
N GLY A 105 -1.67 -25.20 -8.27
CA GLY A 105 -2.28 -25.03 -6.95
C GLY A 105 -1.96 -23.68 -6.28
N LYS A 106 -0.77 -23.11 -6.49
CA LYS A 106 -0.41 -21.79 -5.94
C LYS A 106 -1.13 -20.66 -6.67
N TRP A 107 -1.39 -20.79 -7.97
CA TRP A 107 -2.19 -19.82 -8.72
C TRP A 107 -3.63 -19.77 -8.25
N ILE A 108 -4.21 -20.94 -7.93
CA ILE A 108 -5.55 -21.02 -7.34
C ILE A 108 -5.56 -20.31 -5.98
N ALA A 109 -4.57 -20.56 -5.12
CA ALA A 109 -4.46 -19.90 -3.82
C ALA A 109 -4.35 -18.38 -3.95
N ILE A 110 -3.52 -17.88 -4.89
CA ILE A 110 -3.42 -16.44 -5.19
C ILE A 110 -4.79 -15.89 -5.62
N GLY A 111 -5.49 -16.58 -6.53
CA GLY A 111 -6.83 -16.18 -6.96
C GLY A 111 -7.84 -16.07 -5.82
N VAL A 112 -7.86 -17.05 -4.91
CA VAL A 112 -8.74 -17.04 -3.72
C VAL A 112 -8.40 -15.86 -2.80
N VAL A 113 -7.12 -15.60 -2.56
CA VAL A 113 -6.65 -14.50 -1.71
C VAL A 113 -6.99 -13.13 -2.30
N LEU A 114 -6.87 -12.97 -3.63
CA LEU A 114 -7.24 -11.74 -4.32
C LEU A 114 -8.77 -11.51 -4.30
N LEU A 115 -9.57 -12.57 -4.49
CA LEU A 115 -11.03 -12.49 -4.39
C LEU A 115 -11.48 -12.11 -2.99
N ALA A 116 -10.91 -12.73 -1.96
CA ALA A 116 -11.21 -12.42 -0.57
C ALA A 116 -10.88 -10.96 -0.22
N GLN A 117 -9.71 -10.46 -0.68
CA GLN A 117 -9.35 -9.06 -0.45
C GLN A 117 -10.24 -8.09 -1.26
N ALA A 118 -10.57 -8.41 -2.51
CA ALA A 118 -11.48 -7.60 -3.32
C ALA A 118 -12.85 -7.47 -2.63
N TYR A 119 -13.37 -8.55 -2.06
CA TYR A 119 -14.57 -8.51 -1.23
C TYR A 119 -14.40 -7.57 -0.03
N LEU A 120 -13.29 -7.64 0.71
CA LEU A 120 -13.06 -6.78 1.87
C LEU A 120 -12.90 -5.29 1.52
N VAL A 121 -12.45 -4.97 0.30
CA VAL A 121 -12.33 -3.58 -0.18
C VAL A 121 -13.64 -3.04 -0.73
N LEU A 122 -14.43 -3.88 -1.41
CA LEU A 122 -15.68 -3.48 -2.06
C LEU A 122 -16.91 -3.62 -1.16
N ALA A 123 -16.84 -4.44 -0.12
CA ALA A 123 -17.90 -4.54 0.87
C ALA A 123 -18.07 -3.18 1.57
N PRO A 124 -19.31 -2.72 1.80
CA PRO A 124 -19.56 -1.47 2.52
C PRO A 124 -18.83 -1.48 3.87
N SER A 125 -17.98 -0.48 4.10
CA SER A 125 -17.40 -0.25 5.43
C SER A 125 -18.53 -0.12 6.46
N ALA A 126 -18.39 -0.78 7.60
CA ALA A 126 -19.34 -0.62 8.69
C ALA A 126 -19.43 0.85 9.07
N SER A 127 -20.64 1.43 9.03
CA SER A 127 -20.89 2.79 9.47
C SER A 127 -20.36 2.95 10.90
N GLN A 128 -19.48 3.92 11.11
CA GLN A 128 -19.05 4.30 12.46
C GLN A 128 -20.31 4.54 13.31
N ALA A 129 -20.55 3.67 14.30
CA ALA A 129 -21.54 3.94 15.33
C ALA A 129 -21.04 5.14 16.11
N GLY A 130 -21.55 6.33 15.76
CA GLY A 130 -21.31 7.54 16.53
C GLY A 130 -21.70 7.30 17.99
N PRO A 131 -21.03 7.97 18.96
CA PRO A 131 -21.37 7.82 20.36
C PRO A 131 -22.87 8.08 20.50
N THR A 132 -23.62 7.10 20.99
CA THR A 132 -24.98 7.35 21.44
C THR A 132 -24.88 8.43 22.48
N ALA A 133 -25.28 9.65 22.11
CA ALA A 133 -25.52 10.72 23.05
C ALA A 133 -26.63 10.22 23.99
N GLY A 134 -26.24 9.60 25.10
CA GLY A 134 -27.12 9.30 26.21
C GLY A 134 -27.59 10.62 26.79
N GLY A 135 -28.71 11.12 26.27
CA GLY A 135 -29.46 12.21 26.85
C GLY A 135 -30.69 11.67 27.58
N GLY A 136 -30.91 12.18 28.80
CA GLY A 136 -32.16 12.09 29.54
C GLY A 136 -32.10 11.23 30.78
#